data_AF-A0A7S2SNI4-F1
#
_entry.id   AF-A0A7S2SNI4-F1
#
_cell.length_a   1.000
_cell.length_b   1.000
_cell.length_c   1.000
_cell.angle_alpha   90.00
_cell.angle_beta   90.00
_cell.angle_gamma   90.00
#
_symmetry.space_group_name_H-M   'P 1'
#
loop_
_entity.id
_entity.type
_entity.pdbx_description
1 polymer ?
#
loop_
_entity_poly.entity_id
_entity_poly.type
_entity_poly.pdbx_seq_one_letter_code
_entity_poly.pdbx_strand_id
1 'polypeptide(L)'
;GEEDAPASAALPDSETPGSSDPAVEVWLEVSEGEAEVSRDEAFSCAFVVDPLRDGDLSLGEAQEIWKRVVGSVSADQEAFVQFYAAIEELFVYVDEEEEDMEPQEMDADMSAVRDELADLLAGMERAGIDCDEDVKARITELVGGLEASIAQQSLRGTVEADDRRLAGTWSLVYTSSSSFGFN
;
A
#
# COMPACT_ATOMS: atom_id res chain seq x y z
N GLY A 1 79.43 6.63 -11.47
CA GLY A 1 78.39 7.53 -11.99
C GLY A 1 77.56 6.68 -12.88
N GLU A 2 76.63 5.96 -12.28
CA GLU A 2 75.70 5.08 -12.97
C GLU A 2 74.33 5.72 -12.83
N GLU A 3 73.69 5.87 -13.97
CA GLU A 3 72.51 6.69 -14.20
C GLU A 3 71.27 5.91 -13.77
N ASP A 4 70.57 6.46 -12.77
CA ASP A 4 69.27 6.00 -12.28
C ASP A 4 68.20 6.29 -13.35
N ALA A 5 67.61 5.25 -13.92
CA ALA A 5 66.46 5.35 -14.81
C ALA A 5 65.16 5.44 -13.98
N PRO A 6 64.29 6.44 -14.18
CA PRO A 6 63.03 6.50 -13.45
C PRO A 6 62.09 5.39 -13.95
N ALA A 7 61.66 4.56 -12.99
CA ALA A 7 60.65 3.54 -13.18
C ALA A 7 59.36 4.19 -13.74
N SER A 8 58.96 3.76 -14.94
CA SER A 8 57.63 4.00 -15.48
C SER A 8 56.60 3.43 -14.50
N ALA A 9 55.95 4.31 -13.74
CA ALA A 9 54.75 3.98 -13.00
C ALA A 9 53.65 3.63 -14.01
N ALA A 10 53.35 2.34 -14.12
CA ALA A 10 52.15 1.87 -14.77
C ALA A 10 50.96 2.51 -14.05
N LEU A 11 50.19 3.31 -14.78
CA LEU A 11 48.91 3.81 -14.30
C LEU A 11 48.03 2.57 -14.02
N PRO A 12 47.33 2.51 -12.87
CA PRO A 12 46.32 1.48 -12.69
C PRO A 12 45.25 1.71 -13.75
N ASP A 13 45.07 0.73 -14.63
CA ASP A 13 43.85 0.58 -15.42
C ASP A 13 42.69 0.63 -14.43
N SER A 14 42.01 1.77 -14.40
CA SER A 14 40.74 1.93 -13.71
C SER A 14 39.72 1.10 -14.49
N GLU A 15 39.70 -0.19 -14.20
CA GLU A 15 38.57 -1.08 -14.46
C GLU A 15 37.35 -0.42 -13.81
N THR A 16 36.56 0.31 -14.60
CA THR A 16 35.20 0.68 -14.25
C THR A 16 34.42 -0.62 -14.17
N PRO A 17 33.99 -1.10 -12.98
CA PRO A 17 33.14 -2.27 -12.91
C PRO A 17 31.81 -1.89 -13.55
N GLY A 18 31.62 -2.32 -14.79
CA GLY A 18 30.35 -2.23 -15.53
C GLY A 18 29.32 -3.20 -14.95
N SER A 19 29.00 -3.04 -13.67
CA SER A 19 27.72 -3.48 -13.14
C SER A 19 26.77 -2.31 -13.38
N SER A 20 26.23 -2.21 -14.60
CA SER A 20 25.10 -1.33 -14.86
C SER A 20 23.93 -1.83 -14.04
N ASP A 21 23.81 -1.30 -12.83
CA ASP A 21 22.58 -1.39 -12.08
C ASP A 21 21.50 -0.68 -12.92
N PRO A 22 20.45 -1.40 -13.36
CA PRO A 22 19.42 -0.81 -14.20
C PRO A 22 18.78 0.42 -13.55
N ALA A 23 18.72 0.48 -12.22
CA ALA A 23 18.22 1.64 -11.49
C ALA A 23 19.09 2.89 -11.70
N VAL A 24 20.41 2.71 -11.82
CA VAL A 24 21.36 3.81 -12.05
C VAL A 24 21.28 4.31 -13.50
N GLU A 25 21.06 3.41 -14.47
CA GLU A 25 20.85 3.81 -15.86
C GLU A 25 19.58 4.65 -16.02
N VAL A 26 18.48 4.20 -15.42
CA VAL A 26 17.21 4.95 -15.41
C VAL A 26 17.39 6.29 -14.71
N TRP A 27 18.11 6.34 -13.58
CA TRP A 27 18.39 7.61 -12.89
C TRP A 27 19.18 8.60 -13.77
N LEU A 28 20.18 8.11 -14.51
CA LEU A 28 20.98 8.94 -15.43
C LEU A 28 20.14 9.47 -16.60
N GLU A 29 19.19 8.67 -17.09
CA GLU A 29 18.27 9.09 -18.14
C GLU A 29 17.31 10.18 -17.66
N VAL A 30 16.76 10.01 -16.45
CA VAL A 30 15.69 10.86 -15.91
C VAL A 30 16.23 12.14 -15.29
N SER A 31 17.42 12.10 -14.69
CA SER A 31 18.02 13.30 -14.09
C SER A 31 18.51 14.30 -15.14
N GLU A 32 18.69 13.90 -16.41
CA GLU A 32 19.29 14.73 -17.46
C GLU A 32 20.64 15.39 -17.06
N GLY A 33 21.35 14.79 -16.08
CA GLY A 33 22.58 15.32 -15.51
C GLY A 33 22.41 16.25 -14.29
N GLU A 34 21.19 16.39 -13.76
CA GLU A 34 20.90 17.04 -12.48
C GLU A 34 21.29 16.13 -11.29
N ALA A 35 21.48 16.73 -10.12
CA ALA A 35 21.89 16.00 -8.91
C ALA A 35 20.71 15.31 -8.20
N GLU A 36 19.49 15.76 -8.47
CA GLU A 36 18.27 15.29 -7.83
C GLU A 36 17.17 15.15 -8.88
N VAL A 37 16.26 14.20 -8.65
CA VAL A 37 15.08 13.95 -9.48
C VAL A 37 13.84 14.28 -8.66
N SER A 38 12.94 15.10 -9.19
CA SER A 38 11.68 15.40 -8.52
C SER A 38 10.75 14.18 -8.54
N ARG A 39 9.81 14.13 -7.59
CA ARG A 39 8.78 13.10 -7.59
C ARG A 39 8.01 13.04 -8.92
N ASP A 40 7.66 14.17 -9.48
CA ASP A 40 6.84 14.20 -10.69
C ASP A 40 7.61 13.67 -11.92
N GLU A 41 8.94 13.89 -11.97
CA GLU A 41 9.82 13.28 -12.98
C GLU A 41 9.95 11.76 -12.76
N ALA A 42 10.19 11.32 -11.54
CA ALA A 42 10.27 9.89 -11.21
C ALA A 42 8.97 9.14 -11.54
N PHE A 43 7.81 9.78 -11.36
CA PHE A 43 6.49 9.21 -11.64
C PHE A 43 6.13 9.24 -13.13
N SER A 44 6.93 9.91 -13.96
CA SER A 44 6.82 9.88 -15.41
C SER A 44 7.63 8.74 -16.07
N CYS A 45 8.47 8.07 -15.28
CA CYS A 45 9.32 6.98 -15.75
C CYS A 45 8.51 5.72 -16.07
N ALA A 46 8.96 4.97 -17.09
CA ALA A 46 8.29 3.74 -17.54
C ALA A 46 8.09 2.71 -16.41
N PHE A 47 9.08 2.53 -15.52
CA PHE A 47 8.99 1.57 -14.41
C PHE A 47 7.89 1.89 -13.39
N VAL A 48 7.38 3.13 -13.36
CA VAL A 48 6.23 3.53 -12.55
C VAL A 48 4.96 3.58 -13.40
N VAL A 49 5.04 4.18 -14.59
CA VAL A 49 3.88 4.41 -15.47
C VAL A 49 3.28 3.09 -15.97
N ASP A 50 4.11 2.10 -16.33
CA ASP A 50 3.62 0.84 -16.86
C ASP A 50 2.83 0.04 -15.80
N PRO A 51 3.35 -0.21 -14.58
CA PRO A 51 2.55 -0.83 -13.51
C PRO A 51 1.30 -0.05 -13.13
N LEU A 52 1.36 1.29 -13.12
CA LEU A 52 0.18 2.14 -12.87
C LEU A 52 -0.89 1.99 -13.96
N ARG A 53 -0.47 1.85 -15.23
CA ARG A 53 -1.39 1.70 -16.36
C ARG A 53 -2.01 0.30 -16.39
N ASP A 54 -1.19 -0.71 -16.11
CA ASP A 54 -1.61 -2.11 -16.17
C ASP A 54 -2.46 -2.49 -14.95
N GLY A 55 -2.42 -1.65 -13.90
CA GLY A 55 -3.22 -1.77 -12.68
C GLY A 55 -2.57 -2.64 -11.62
N ASP A 56 -1.30 -2.99 -11.81
CA ASP A 56 -0.50 -3.79 -10.89
C ASP A 56 0.11 -2.93 -9.76
N LEU A 57 0.09 -1.60 -9.93
CA LEU A 57 0.44 -0.62 -8.91
C LEU A 57 -0.63 0.47 -8.86
N SER A 58 -1.05 0.88 -7.67
CA SER A 58 -1.88 2.07 -7.51
C SER A 58 -1.03 3.33 -7.32
N LEU A 59 -1.59 4.49 -7.69
CA LEU A 59 -0.92 5.77 -7.46
C LEU A 59 -0.68 6.03 -5.96
N GLY A 60 -1.55 5.52 -5.09
CA GLY A 60 -1.41 5.60 -3.64
C GLY A 60 -0.18 4.83 -3.17
N GLU A 61 -0.04 3.58 -3.58
CA GLU A 61 1.11 2.73 -3.23
C GLU A 61 2.42 3.34 -3.72
N ALA A 62 2.48 3.79 -4.98
CA ALA A 62 3.66 4.46 -5.52
C ALA A 62 4.06 5.69 -4.67
N GLN A 63 3.07 6.50 -4.25
CA GLN A 63 3.30 7.66 -3.37
C GLN A 63 3.75 7.28 -1.96
N GLU A 64 3.21 6.20 -1.40
CA GLU A 64 3.64 5.70 -0.10
C GLU A 64 5.06 5.16 -0.13
N ILE A 65 5.42 4.41 -1.17
CA ILE A 65 6.79 3.91 -1.38
C ILE A 65 7.74 5.10 -1.48
N TRP A 66 7.42 6.10 -2.32
CA TRP A 66 8.21 7.33 -2.44
C TRP A 66 8.40 8.01 -1.08
N LYS A 67 7.30 8.21 -0.34
CA LYS A 67 7.35 8.85 0.98
C LYS A 67 8.16 8.04 2.00
N ARG A 68 8.13 6.70 1.90
CA ARG A 68 8.85 5.79 2.80
C ARG A 68 10.35 5.81 2.54
N VAL A 69 10.77 5.75 1.28
CA VAL A 69 12.19 5.59 0.91
C VAL A 69 12.90 6.93 0.67
N VAL A 70 12.23 7.88 0.02
CA VAL A 70 12.79 9.21 -0.28
C VAL A 70 12.55 10.17 0.87
N GLY A 71 11.34 10.17 1.44
CA GLY A 71 10.98 11.02 2.59
C GLY A 71 10.93 12.52 2.30
N SER A 72 11.19 12.95 1.07
CA SER A 72 11.26 14.35 0.64
C SER A 72 10.55 14.57 -0.72
N VAL A 73 10.70 15.78 -1.27
CA VAL A 73 10.10 16.17 -2.56
C VAL A 73 10.96 15.75 -3.76
N SER A 74 12.26 15.54 -3.55
CA SER A 74 13.27 15.19 -4.55
C SER A 74 14.17 14.05 -4.06
N ALA A 75 14.52 13.14 -4.95
CA ALA A 75 15.41 12.03 -4.66
C ALA A 75 16.81 12.30 -5.22
N ASP A 76 17.85 12.08 -4.42
CA ASP A 76 19.20 11.90 -4.94
C ASP A 76 19.33 10.51 -5.60
N GLN A 77 20.49 10.22 -6.17
CA GLN A 77 20.75 8.95 -6.84
C GLN A 77 20.47 7.75 -5.93
N GLU A 78 20.88 7.80 -4.66
CA GLU A 78 20.72 6.68 -3.72
C GLU A 78 19.24 6.46 -3.38
N ALA A 79 18.52 7.54 -3.06
CA ALA A 79 17.09 7.50 -2.77
C ALA A 79 16.26 7.03 -3.97
N PHE A 80 16.65 7.42 -5.20
CA PHE A 80 15.99 6.97 -6.42
C PHE A 80 16.21 5.49 -6.67
N VAL A 81 17.43 4.99 -6.47
CA VAL A 81 17.74 3.56 -6.60
C VAL A 81 16.94 2.74 -5.58
N GLN A 82 16.81 3.23 -4.34
CA GLN A 82 15.96 2.59 -3.33
C GLN A 82 14.48 2.59 -3.72
N PHE A 83 13.99 3.68 -4.33
CA PHE A 83 12.63 3.76 -4.86
C PHE A 83 12.39 2.76 -5.98
N TYR A 84 13.31 2.68 -6.94
CA TYR A 84 13.27 1.72 -8.03
C TYR A 84 13.24 0.27 -7.51
N ALA A 85 14.16 -0.07 -6.61
CA ALA A 85 14.25 -1.41 -6.02
C ALA A 85 12.98 -1.77 -5.23
N ALA A 86 12.39 -0.82 -4.48
CA ALA A 86 11.16 -1.06 -3.73
C ALA A 86 9.93 -1.26 -4.62
N ILE A 87 9.90 -0.68 -5.83
CA ILE A 87 8.86 -0.96 -6.82
C ILE A 87 9.09 -2.33 -7.45
N GLU A 88 10.32 -2.65 -7.86
CA GLU A 88 10.65 -3.96 -8.42
C GLU A 88 10.36 -5.11 -7.44
N GLU A 89 10.62 -4.93 -6.14
CA GLU A 89 10.35 -5.91 -5.08
C GLU A 89 8.87 -6.33 -5.04
N LEU A 90 7.94 -5.46 -5.44
CA LEU A 90 6.51 -5.81 -5.54
C LEU A 90 6.22 -6.83 -6.64
N PHE A 91 7.09 -6.91 -7.65
CA PHE A 91 6.92 -7.74 -8.85
C PHE A 91 7.91 -8.91 -8.92
N VAL A 92 8.86 -8.98 -7.99
CA VAL A 92 9.66 -10.19 -7.80
C VAL A 92 8.74 -11.23 -7.19
N TYR A 93 8.22 -12.12 -8.04
CA TYR A 93 7.59 -13.36 -7.61
C TYR A 93 8.58 -14.10 -6.71
N VAL A 94 8.33 -14.06 -5.40
CA VAL A 94 9.03 -14.87 -4.41
C VAL A 94 8.77 -16.32 -4.83
N ASP A 95 9.78 -16.95 -5.43
CA ASP A 95 9.85 -18.41 -5.44
C ASP A 95 9.93 -18.79 -3.97
N GLU A 96 8.85 -19.37 -3.46
CA GLU A 96 8.59 -19.62 -2.04
C GLU A 96 9.75 -20.39 -1.39
N GLU A 97 10.70 -19.68 -0.78
CA GLU A 97 11.44 -20.20 0.37
C GLU A 97 10.87 -19.51 1.61
N GLU A 98 9.96 -20.24 2.27
CA GLU A 98 9.35 -19.97 3.57
C GLU A 98 10.34 -19.34 4.57
N GLU A 99 10.14 -18.05 4.90
CA GLU A 99 10.52 -17.53 6.22
C GLU A 99 9.24 -17.18 7.00
N ASP A 100 8.63 -18.23 7.54
CA ASP A 100 8.03 -18.38 8.88
C ASP A 100 7.68 -17.08 9.65
N MET A 101 6.87 -16.20 9.06
CA MET A 101 6.12 -15.19 9.83
C MET A 101 4.85 -15.85 10.33
N GLU A 102 4.89 -16.32 11.58
CA GLU A 102 3.74 -16.86 12.29
C GLU A 102 2.50 -15.96 12.08
N PRO A 103 1.38 -16.49 11.53
CA PRO A 103 0.17 -15.72 11.37
C PRO A 103 -0.35 -15.35 12.77
N GLN A 104 -0.20 -14.08 13.15
CA GLN A 104 -0.80 -13.57 14.39
C GLN A 104 -2.31 -13.77 14.33
N GLU A 105 -2.81 -14.47 15.35
CA GLU A 105 -4.18 -14.96 15.59
C GLU A 105 -5.29 -13.89 15.66
N MET A 106 -5.29 -12.84 14.83
CA MET A 106 -6.33 -11.79 14.88
C MET A 106 -7.49 -11.99 13.89
N ASP A 107 -7.31 -12.77 12.82
CA ASP A 107 -8.38 -13.00 11.83
C ASP A 107 -9.50 -13.94 12.33
N ALA A 108 -9.20 -14.82 13.29
CA ALA A 108 -10.18 -15.76 13.83
C ALA A 108 -11.30 -15.05 14.62
N ASP A 109 -11.01 -13.90 15.24
CA ASP A 109 -11.96 -13.19 16.09
C ASP A 109 -12.94 -12.32 15.28
N MET A 110 -12.51 -11.77 14.13
CA MET A 110 -13.38 -10.94 13.29
C MET A 110 -14.48 -11.74 12.57
N SER A 111 -14.21 -12.99 12.19
CA SER A 111 -15.25 -13.85 11.62
C SER A 111 -16.36 -14.11 12.65
N ALA A 112 -15.99 -14.36 13.91
CA ALA A 112 -16.94 -14.60 14.98
C ALA A 112 -17.81 -13.37 15.28
N VAL A 113 -17.20 -12.17 15.33
CA VAL A 113 -17.92 -10.90 15.52
C VAL A 113 -18.87 -10.60 14.36
N ARG A 114 -18.44 -10.88 13.12
CA ARG A 114 -19.28 -10.72 11.92
C ARG A 114 -20.45 -11.69 11.93
N ASP A 115 -20.24 -12.94 12.28
CA ASP A 115 -21.29 -13.96 12.33
C ASP A 115 -22.31 -13.66 13.44
N GLU A 116 -21.86 -13.18 14.62
CA GLU A 116 -22.75 -12.73 15.71
C GLU A 116 -23.63 -11.53 15.26
N LEU A 117 -23.04 -10.56 14.55
CA LEU A 117 -23.80 -9.42 14.02
C LEU A 117 -24.82 -9.85 12.95
N ALA A 118 -24.46 -10.78 12.07
CA ALA A 118 -25.34 -11.30 11.04
C ALA A 118 -26.54 -12.05 11.65
N ASP A 119 -26.32 -12.85 12.70
CA ASP A 119 -27.38 -13.56 13.42
C ASP A 119 -28.34 -12.60 14.14
N LEU A 120 -27.81 -11.54 14.76
CA LEU A 120 -28.63 -10.51 15.41
C LEU A 120 -29.51 -9.76 14.39
N LEU A 121 -28.94 -9.38 13.25
CA LEU A 121 -29.68 -8.69 12.18
C LEU A 121 -30.75 -9.59 11.54
N ALA A 122 -30.45 -10.87 11.31
CA ALA A 122 -31.42 -11.84 10.81
C ALA A 122 -32.58 -12.08 11.80
N GLY A 123 -32.30 -11.98 13.11
CA GLY A 123 -33.32 -11.99 14.15
C GLY A 123 -34.24 -10.75 14.10
N MET A 124 -33.68 -9.57 13.86
CA MET A 124 -34.44 -8.31 13.77
C MET A 124 -35.39 -8.25 12.57
N GLU A 125 -34.99 -8.79 11.42
CA GLU A 125 -35.84 -8.83 10.21
C GLU A 125 -37.09 -9.72 10.41
N ARG A 126 -36.97 -10.77 11.24
CA ARG A 126 -38.09 -11.66 11.58
C ARG A 126 -38.99 -11.14 12.70
N ALA A 127 -38.43 -10.36 13.63
CA ALA A 127 -39.16 -9.82 14.78
C ALA A 127 -39.91 -8.52 14.49
N GLY A 128 -39.58 -7.82 13.39
CA GLY A 128 -40.22 -6.57 13.00
C GLY A 128 -39.76 -5.38 13.84
N ILE A 129 -38.52 -4.91 13.60
CA ILE A 129 -37.90 -3.60 13.94
C ILE A 129 -37.95 -3.11 15.42
N ASP A 130 -38.87 -3.56 16.27
CA ASP A 130 -38.83 -3.30 17.70
C ASP A 130 -37.87 -4.30 18.37
N CYS A 131 -36.58 -4.00 18.29
CA CYS A 131 -35.56 -4.68 19.08
C CYS A 131 -35.46 -4.06 20.48
N ASP A 132 -35.28 -4.92 21.48
CA ASP A 132 -35.04 -4.53 22.87
C ASP A 132 -33.78 -3.64 22.98
N GLU A 133 -33.77 -2.75 23.96
CA GLU A 133 -32.67 -1.80 24.17
C GLU A 133 -31.33 -2.51 24.41
N ASP A 134 -31.36 -3.69 25.04
CA ASP A 134 -30.18 -4.53 25.26
C ASP A 134 -29.58 -5.05 23.94
N VAL A 135 -30.42 -5.37 22.96
CA VAL A 135 -29.98 -5.81 21.62
C VAL A 135 -29.36 -4.64 20.86
N LYS A 136 -29.96 -3.44 20.96
CA LYS A 136 -29.39 -2.22 20.36
C LYS A 136 -28.04 -1.85 20.96
N ALA A 137 -27.90 -1.95 22.29
CA ALA A 137 -26.64 -1.69 22.98
C ALA A 137 -25.55 -2.66 22.51
N ARG A 138 -25.89 -3.96 22.38
CA ARG A 138 -24.95 -4.98 21.90
C ARG A 138 -24.52 -4.76 20.44
N ILE A 139 -25.45 -4.42 19.55
CA ILE A 139 -25.14 -4.09 18.15
C ILE A 139 -24.21 -2.87 18.08
N THR A 140 -24.48 -1.84 18.88
CA THR A 140 -23.66 -0.61 18.92
C THR A 140 -22.24 -0.91 19.39
N GLU A 141 -22.09 -1.79 20.39
CA GLU A 141 -20.78 -2.25 20.87
C GLU A 141 -20.01 -3.02 19.80
N LEU A 142 -20.65 -3.98 19.12
CA LEU A 142 -20.02 -4.78 18.06
C LEU A 142 -19.61 -3.92 16.87
N VAL A 143 -20.45 -2.96 16.46
CA VAL A 143 -20.12 -2.01 15.39
C VAL A 143 -18.94 -1.11 15.80
N GLY A 144 -18.93 -0.59 17.03
CA GLY A 144 -17.81 0.22 17.53
C GLY A 144 -16.49 -0.57 17.59
N GLY A 145 -16.54 -1.86 17.93
CA GLY A 145 -15.39 -2.76 17.89
C GLY A 145 -14.87 -2.99 16.47
N LEU A 146 -15.76 -3.19 15.51
CA LEU A 146 -15.41 -3.34 14.09
C LEU A 146 -14.82 -2.04 13.52
N GLU A 147 -15.41 -0.89 13.82
CA GLU A 147 -14.90 0.42 13.38
C GLU A 147 -13.49 0.69 13.93
N ALA A 148 -13.26 0.38 15.21
CA ALA A 148 -11.94 0.52 15.82
C ALA A 148 -10.91 -0.45 15.21
N SER A 149 -11.33 -1.69 14.91
CA SER A 149 -10.48 -2.69 14.25
C SER A 149 -10.11 -2.28 12.82
N ILE A 150 -11.08 -1.82 12.03
CA ILE A 150 -10.87 -1.31 10.66
C ILE A 150 -9.93 -0.10 10.69
N ALA A 151 -10.11 0.82 11.63
CA ALA A 151 -9.23 1.97 11.80
C ALA A 151 -7.79 1.55 12.14
N GLN A 152 -7.61 0.50 12.95
CA GLN A 152 -6.29 -0.06 13.27
C GLN A 152 -5.65 -0.78 12.08
N GLN A 153 -6.44 -1.50 11.27
CA GLN A 153 -5.96 -2.18 10.06
C GLN A 153 -5.59 -1.18 8.96
N SER A 154 -6.36 -0.10 8.80
CA SER A 154 -6.02 1.02 7.91
C SER A 154 -4.73 1.72 8.34
N LEU A 155 -4.47 1.81 9.65
CA LEU A 155 -3.21 2.37 10.17
C LEU A 155 -2.00 1.46 9.95
N ARG A 156 -2.22 0.15 9.77
CA ARG A 156 -1.17 -0.86 9.55
C ARG A 156 -0.90 -1.17 8.07
N GLY A 157 -1.64 -0.57 7.14
CA GLY A 157 -1.44 -0.77 5.70
C GLY A 157 -1.81 -2.17 5.20
N THR A 158 -2.52 -2.98 6.00
CA THR A 158 -2.84 -4.38 5.67
C THR A 158 -4.19 -4.57 4.98
N VAL A 159 -4.94 -3.50 4.73
CA VAL A 159 -6.23 -3.58 4.05
C VAL A 159 -6.23 -2.58 2.91
N GLU A 160 -5.98 -3.08 1.70
CA GLU A 160 -6.42 -2.42 0.47
C GLU A 160 -7.93 -2.18 0.59
N ALA A 161 -8.31 -0.93 0.84
CA ALA A 161 -9.68 -0.50 0.67
C ALA A 161 -9.96 -0.50 -0.84
N ASP A 162 -10.31 -1.66 -1.38
CA ASP A 162 -10.83 -1.78 -2.73
C ASP A 162 -12.15 -0.98 -2.77
N ASP A 163 -12.06 0.28 -3.22
CA ASP A 163 -13.18 1.23 -3.32
C ASP A 163 -14.38 0.65 -4.09
N ARG A 164 -14.17 -0.40 -4.89
CA ARG A 164 -15.22 -1.13 -5.61
C ARG A 164 -16.05 -2.03 -4.71
N ARG A 165 -15.57 -2.44 -3.53
CA ARG A 165 -16.35 -3.19 -2.53
C ARG A 165 -17.20 -2.29 -1.62
N LEU A 166 -16.82 -1.03 -1.42
CA LEU A 166 -17.63 -0.04 -0.69
C LEU A 166 -18.75 0.58 -1.56
N ALA A 167 -18.61 0.50 -2.89
CA ALA A 167 -19.64 0.87 -3.86
C ALA A 167 -20.78 -0.18 -3.99
N GLY A 168 -21.15 -0.83 -2.89
CA GLY A 168 -22.45 -1.49 -2.79
C GLY A 168 -23.55 -0.47 -3.00
N THR A 169 -24.59 -0.82 -3.76
CA THR A 169 -25.77 0.04 -3.91
C THR A 169 -26.51 0.10 -2.57
N TRP A 170 -26.16 1.07 -1.73
CA TRP A 170 -26.96 1.42 -0.56
C TRP A 170 -28.25 2.07 -1.06
N SER A 171 -29.21 1.26 -1.52
CA SER A 171 -30.56 1.74 -1.74
C SER A 171 -31.11 2.10 -0.36
N LEU A 172 -31.07 3.39 -0.02
CA LEU A 172 -31.75 3.93 1.14
C LEU A 172 -33.25 3.67 0.93
N VAL A 173 -33.76 2.56 1.48
CA VAL A 173 -35.20 2.29 1.49
C VAL A 173 -35.80 3.24 2.53
N TYR A 174 -36.07 4.47 2.09
CA TYR A 174 -36.84 5.42 2.87
C TYR A 174 -38.29 4.93 2.87
N THR A 175 -38.65 4.08 3.82
CA THR A 175 -40.05 3.73 4.09
C THR A 175 -40.73 4.98 4.62
N SER A 176 -41.29 5.77 3.71
CA SER A 176 -42.21 6.87 4.05
C SER A 176 -43.45 6.27 4.73
N SER A 177 -43.39 6.06 6.04
CA SER A 177 -44.55 5.78 6.87
C SER A 177 -45.31 7.09 7.09
N SER A 178 -45.88 7.63 6.01
CA SER A 178 -46.80 8.76 6.04
C SER A 178 -48.22 8.21 6.06
N SER A 179 -48.76 8.02 7.27
CA SER A 179 -50.21 7.91 7.53
C SER A 179 -50.48 8.02 9.04
N PHE A 180 -50.10 9.13 9.66
CA PHE A 180 -50.74 9.57 10.91
C PHE A 180 -51.86 10.55 10.54
N GLY A 181 -53.01 10.00 10.16
CA GLY A 181 -54.26 10.75 10.09
C GLY A 181 -54.75 11.00 11.50
N PHE A 182 -54.55 12.22 12.00
CA PHE A 182 -55.32 12.72 13.14
C PHE A 182 -56.71 13.14 12.62
N ASN A 183 -57.74 12.42 13.07
CA ASN A 183 -59.12 12.91 13.13
C ASN A 183 -59.36 13.50 14.52
#